data_AF-A0A7V4T5V9-F1
#
_entry.id   AF-A0A7V4T5V9-F1
#
_cell.length_a   1.000
_cell.length_b   1.000
_cell.length_c   1.000
_cell.angle_alpha   90.00
_cell.angle_beta   90.00
_cell.angle_gamma   90.00
#
_symmetry.space_group_name_H-M   'P 1'
#
loop_
_entity.id
_entity.type
_entity.pdbx_description
1 polymer ?
#
loop_
_entity_poly.entity_id
_entity_poly.type
_entity_poly.pdbx_seq_one_letter_code
_entity_poly.pdbx_strand_id
1 'polypeptide(L)'
;DTLLALANDTSGVEINDMESKKIFQDILDKVCFDLAKMVVKDGEGATKLIQIIVKGAQTKKDAFKASETIAHSNLVKTAIYGEDPNWGRITAAAGRSGAHVVPEKIDLFFDDQALVLKGKWLGLEAEKKTAQIMKKDDITILLDLNLGNETDYFWFCDFSENYVKINAEYRS
;
A
#
# COMPACT_ATOMS: atom_id res chain seq x y z
N ASP A 1 12.05 -16.54 -6.20
CA ASP A 1 10.81 -16.20 -6.91
C ASP A 1 11.00 -16.44 -8.39
N THR A 2 10.01 -17.06 -9.04
CA THR A 2 10.04 -17.37 -10.48
C THR A 2 8.65 -17.09 -11.05
N LEU A 3 8.59 -16.36 -12.16
CA LEU A 3 7.36 -16.13 -12.93
C LEU A 3 7.58 -16.64 -14.36
N LEU A 4 6.62 -17.41 -14.87
CA LEU A 4 6.64 -17.93 -16.25
C LEU A 4 5.34 -17.54 -16.94
N ALA A 5 5.43 -17.09 -18.19
CA ALA A 5 4.29 -16.83 -19.06
C ALA A 5 4.43 -17.69 -20.32
N LEU A 6 3.44 -18.53 -20.61
CA LEU A 6 3.45 -19.45 -21.75
C LEU A 6 2.27 -19.14 -22.69
N ALA A 7 2.51 -19.17 -24.00
CA ALA A 7 1.49 -18.99 -25.03
C ALA A 7 1.42 -20.24 -25.90
N ASN A 8 0.20 -20.75 -26.14
CA ASN A 8 -0.06 -22.01 -26.86
C ASN A 8 -0.64 -21.82 -28.27
N ASP A 9 -0.85 -20.57 -28.69
CA ASP A 9 -1.34 -20.18 -30.01
C ASP A 9 -2.77 -20.67 -30.39
N THR A 10 -3.56 -21.22 -29.44
CA THR A 10 -4.85 -21.85 -29.78
C THR A 10 -5.95 -20.85 -30.17
N SER A 11 -5.77 -19.56 -29.90
CA SER A 11 -6.75 -18.52 -30.25
C SER A 11 -6.69 -18.08 -31.72
N GLY A 12 -5.57 -18.31 -32.40
CA GLY A 12 -5.31 -17.80 -33.74
C GLY A 12 -5.21 -16.26 -33.86
N VAL A 13 -5.26 -15.54 -32.73
CA VAL A 13 -5.13 -14.07 -32.69
C VAL A 13 -3.66 -13.69 -32.68
N GLU A 14 -3.24 -12.86 -33.65
CA GLU A 14 -1.89 -12.31 -33.70
C GLU A 14 -1.77 -10.98 -32.96
N ILE A 15 -0.69 -10.81 -32.21
CA ILE A 15 -0.34 -9.57 -31.52
C ILE A 15 0.83 -8.93 -32.28
N ASN A 16 0.52 -8.28 -33.40
CA ASN A 16 1.52 -7.83 -34.39
C ASN A 16 1.63 -6.29 -34.52
N ASP A 17 0.66 -5.54 -34.02
CA ASP A 17 0.65 -4.07 -34.04
C ASP A 17 0.69 -3.45 -32.64
N MET A 18 0.70 -2.11 -32.57
CA MET A 18 0.78 -1.39 -31.30
C MET A 18 -0.50 -1.48 -30.47
N GLU A 19 -1.66 -1.60 -31.11
CA GLU A 19 -2.96 -1.63 -30.45
C GLU A 19 -3.18 -2.98 -29.77
N SER A 20 -3.01 -4.07 -30.51
CA SER A 20 -3.06 -5.44 -30.01
C SER A 20 -2.06 -5.69 -28.89
N LYS A 21 -0.81 -5.19 -29.02
CA LYS A 21 0.21 -5.27 -27.94
C LYS A 21 -0.24 -4.57 -26.68
N LYS A 22 -0.81 -3.37 -26.82
CA LYS A 22 -1.31 -2.60 -25.68
C LYS A 22 -2.46 -3.34 -24.99
N ILE A 23 -3.43 -3.84 -25.75
CA ILE A 23 -4.55 -4.62 -25.20
C ILE A 23 -4.04 -5.84 -24.42
N PHE A 24 -3.13 -6.62 -25.01
CA PHE A 24 -2.58 -7.79 -24.35
C PHE A 24 -1.79 -7.43 -23.09
N GLN A 25 -0.95 -6.39 -23.15
CA GLN A 25 -0.19 -5.91 -22.00
C GLN A 25 -1.11 -5.46 -20.86
N ASP A 26 -2.16 -4.67 -21.16
CA ASP A 26 -3.13 -4.21 -20.16
C ASP A 26 -3.84 -5.39 -19.46
N ILE A 27 -4.16 -6.45 -20.21
CA ILE A 27 -4.78 -7.67 -19.65
C ILE A 27 -3.76 -8.46 -18.81
N LEU A 28 -2.53 -8.62 -19.32
CA LEU A 28 -1.48 -9.35 -18.60
C LEU A 28 -1.13 -8.65 -17.29
N ASP A 29 -0.97 -7.32 -17.31
CA ASP A 29 -0.71 -6.51 -16.12
C ASP A 29 -1.84 -6.66 -15.11
N LYS A 30 -3.09 -6.61 -15.56
CA LYS A 30 -4.25 -6.85 -14.68
C LYS A 30 -4.19 -8.22 -14.01
N VAL A 31 -3.95 -9.29 -14.78
CA VAL A 31 -3.85 -10.65 -14.23
C VAL A 31 -2.70 -10.77 -13.24
N CYS A 32 -1.51 -10.28 -13.59
CA CYS A 32 -0.36 -10.30 -12.70
C CYS A 32 -0.61 -9.50 -11.42
N PHE A 33 -1.26 -8.34 -11.52
CA PHE A 33 -1.60 -7.51 -10.38
C PHE A 33 -2.65 -8.15 -9.47
N ASP A 34 -3.70 -8.74 -10.05
CA ASP A 34 -4.72 -9.47 -9.29
C ASP A 34 -4.08 -10.64 -8.51
N LEU A 35 -3.20 -11.42 -9.16
CA LEU A 35 -2.46 -12.50 -8.50
C LEU A 35 -1.51 -11.97 -7.41
N ALA A 36 -0.78 -10.90 -7.66
CA ALA A 36 0.10 -10.29 -6.65
C ALA A 36 -0.68 -9.81 -5.42
N LYS A 37 -1.86 -9.21 -5.61
CA LYS A 37 -2.75 -8.83 -4.51
C LYS A 37 -3.27 -10.03 -3.73
N MET A 38 -3.58 -11.14 -4.40
CA MET A 38 -3.99 -12.38 -3.74
C MET A 38 -2.88 -12.92 -2.83
N VAL A 39 -1.61 -12.86 -3.27
CA VAL A 39 -0.46 -13.26 -2.44
C VAL A 39 -0.36 -12.40 -1.18
N VAL A 40 -0.54 -11.07 -1.29
CA VAL A 40 -0.52 -10.17 -0.12
C VAL A 40 -1.68 -10.46 0.83
N LYS A 41 -2.87 -10.71 0.29
CA LYS A 41 -4.07 -11.02 1.08
C LYS A 41 -3.96 -12.36 1.82
N ASP A 42 -3.23 -13.31 1.24
CA ASP A 42 -2.93 -14.62 1.83
C ASP A 42 -1.60 -14.62 2.61
N GLY A 43 -1.10 -13.45 3.02
CA GLY A 43 0.05 -13.36 3.91
C GLY A 43 -0.19 -14.13 5.21
N GLU A 44 0.84 -14.76 5.75
CA GLU A 44 0.71 -15.60 6.95
C GLU A 44 0.11 -14.82 8.13
N GLY A 45 -1.10 -15.20 8.55
CA GLY A 45 -1.81 -14.51 9.63
C GLY A 45 -2.29 -13.10 9.28
N ALA A 46 -2.29 -12.70 8.01
CA ALA A 46 -2.87 -11.44 7.56
C ALA A 46 -4.39 -11.43 7.83
N THR A 47 -4.89 -10.28 8.24
CA THR A 47 -6.33 -10.01 8.43
C THR A 47 -6.81 -8.86 7.55
N LYS A 48 -5.90 -8.00 7.09
CA LYS A 48 -6.23 -6.82 6.29
C LYS A 48 -5.31 -6.67 5.09
N LEU A 49 -5.87 -6.19 3.98
CA LEU A 49 -5.15 -5.81 2.76
C LEU A 49 -5.13 -4.28 2.65
N ILE A 50 -3.94 -3.71 2.55
CA ILE A 50 -3.75 -2.26 2.59
C ILE A 50 -3.04 -1.80 1.33
N GLN A 51 -3.55 -0.71 0.74
CA GLN A 51 -2.82 0.05 -0.27
C GLN A 51 -2.32 1.35 0.36
N ILE A 52 -1.00 1.54 0.43
CA ILE A 52 -0.41 2.85 0.71
C ILE A 52 -0.09 3.54 -0.62
N ILE A 53 -0.68 4.71 -0.84
CA ILE A 53 -0.37 5.58 -1.97
C ILE A 53 0.39 6.78 -1.42
N VAL A 54 1.58 7.04 -1.95
CA VAL A 54 2.31 8.28 -1.70
C VAL A 54 2.29 9.11 -2.95
N LYS A 55 1.62 10.26 -2.90
CA LYS A 55 1.55 11.21 -4.02
C LYS A 55 2.16 12.55 -3.64
N GLY A 56 2.24 13.44 -4.63
CA GLY A 56 2.76 14.78 -4.43
C GLY A 56 4.25 14.80 -4.11
N ALA A 57 5.00 13.76 -4.46
CA ALA A 57 6.44 13.73 -4.25
C ALA A 57 7.17 14.58 -5.29
N GLN A 58 8.35 15.08 -4.94
CA GLN A 58 9.21 15.84 -5.86
C GLN A 58 9.80 14.94 -6.95
N THR A 59 10.12 13.69 -6.61
CA THR A 59 10.65 12.70 -7.55
C THR A 59 9.94 11.36 -7.39
N LYS A 60 9.90 10.55 -8.46
CA LYS A 60 9.38 9.18 -8.40
C LYS A 60 10.12 8.33 -7.36
N LYS A 61 11.42 8.57 -7.19
CA LYS A 61 12.25 7.88 -6.19
C LYS A 61 11.82 8.23 -4.76
N ASP A 62 11.40 9.46 -4.50
CA ASP A 62 10.90 9.88 -3.19
C ASP A 62 9.55 9.21 -2.88
N ALA A 63 8.63 9.19 -3.85
CA ALA A 63 7.36 8.50 -3.70
C ALA A 63 7.58 7.00 -3.39
N PHE A 64 8.40 6.32 -4.19
CA PHE A 64 8.74 4.92 -4.01
C PHE A 64 9.31 4.63 -2.62
N LYS A 65 10.33 5.37 -2.20
CA LYS A 65 10.98 5.19 -0.88
C LYS A 65 9.99 5.33 0.26
N ALA A 66 9.14 6.37 0.20
CA ALA A 66 8.16 6.64 1.23
C ALA A 66 7.11 5.52 1.29
N SER A 67 6.52 5.13 0.15
CA SER A 67 5.51 4.06 0.11
C SER A 67 6.07 2.71 0.58
N GLU A 68 7.27 2.35 0.13
CA GLU A 68 7.95 1.11 0.53
C GLU A 68 8.26 1.09 2.03
N THR A 69 8.82 2.18 2.56
CA THR A 69 9.19 2.27 3.98
C THR A 69 7.97 2.21 4.90
N ILE A 70 6.85 2.81 4.49
CA ILE A 70 5.58 2.72 5.24
C ILE A 70 5.05 1.28 5.22
N ALA A 71 5.00 0.65 4.04
CA ALA A 71 4.52 -0.72 3.87
C ALA A 71 5.33 -1.75 4.67
N HIS A 72 6.65 -1.57 4.79
CA HIS A 72 7.54 -2.46 5.55
C HIS A 72 7.66 -2.10 7.05
N SER A 73 6.93 -1.09 7.54
CA SER A 73 7.02 -0.69 8.94
C SER A 73 6.19 -1.61 9.85
N ASN A 74 6.85 -2.40 10.70
CA ASN A 74 6.17 -3.24 11.69
C ASN A 74 5.22 -2.46 12.61
N LEU A 75 5.56 -1.22 12.96
CA LEU A 75 4.68 -0.37 13.78
C LEU A 75 3.42 0.03 13.02
N VAL A 76 3.53 0.32 11.71
CA VAL A 76 2.37 0.60 10.87
C VAL A 76 1.51 -0.65 10.73
N LYS A 77 2.13 -1.79 10.38
CA LYS A 77 1.46 -3.09 10.21
C LYS A 77 0.73 -3.55 11.49
N THR A 78 1.31 -3.34 12.67
CA THR A 78 0.66 -3.67 13.96
C THR A 78 -0.46 -2.68 14.33
N ALA A 79 -0.34 -1.40 13.98
CA ALA A 79 -1.44 -0.44 14.17
C ALA A 79 -2.65 -0.79 13.31
N ILE A 80 -2.40 -1.24 12.07
CA ILE A 80 -3.44 -1.73 11.15
C ILE A 80 -4.14 -2.97 11.72
N TYR A 81 -3.38 -3.96 12.21
CA TYR A 81 -3.94 -5.14 12.87
C TYR A 81 -4.81 -4.75 14.08
N GLY A 82 -4.32 -3.82 14.90
CA GLY A 82 -5.04 -3.31 16.08
C GLY A 82 -6.17 -2.33 15.77
N GLU A 83 -6.48 -2.10 14.49
CA GLU A 83 -7.51 -1.14 14.03
C GLU A 83 -7.30 0.29 14.57
N ASP A 84 -6.06 0.64 14.88
CA ASP A 84 -5.63 1.93 15.43
C ASP A 84 -5.23 2.87 14.28
N PRO A 85 -5.95 3.99 14.02
CA PRO A 85 -5.61 4.96 12.99
C PRO A 85 -4.40 5.83 13.39
N ASN A 86 -3.27 5.18 13.68
CA ASN A 86 -2.08 5.79 14.25
C ASN A 86 -1.27 6.53 13.19
N TRP A 87 -1.73 7.73 12.84
CA TRP A 87 -1.10 8.58 11.83
C TRP A 87 0.38 8.88 12.15
N GLY A 88 0.73 9.00 13.44
CA GLY A 88 2.10 9.25 13.89
C GLY A 88 3.08 8.15 13.46
N ARG A 89 2.67 6.87 13.49
CA ARG A 89 3.50 5.76 13.02
C ARG A 89 3.73 5.80 11.51
N ILE A 90 2.72 6.22 10.74
CA ILE A 90 2.79 6.35 9.27
C ILE A 90 3.73 7.51 8.91
N THR A 91 3.54 8.68 9.51
CA THR A 91 4.36 9.86 9.22
C THR A 91 5.79 9.70 9.70
N ALA A 92 6.02 8.98 10.82
CA ALA A 92 7.36 8.61 11.26
C ALA A 92 8.06 7.66 10.27
N ALA A 93 7.34 6.68 9.72
CA ALA A 93 7.87 5.80 8.68
C ALA A 93 8.21 6.58 7.39
N ALA A 94 7.34 7.48 6.96
CA ALA A 94 7.62 8.39 5.84
C ALA A 94 8.88 9.24 6.10
N GLY A 95 9.00 9.83 7.29
CA GLY A 95 10.13 10.69 7.66
C GLY A 95 11.49 9.98 7.68
N ARG A 96 11.53 8.68 8.01
CA ARG A 96 12.78 7.87 8.01
C ARG A 96 13.08 7.17 6.67
N SER A 97 12.25 7.36 5.65
CA SER A 97 12.38 6.68 4.35
C SER A 97 13.58 7.14 3.51
N GLY A 98 14.17 8.28 3.86
CA GLY A 98 15.17 8.96 3.02
C GLY A 98 14.59 9.59 1.75
N ALA A 99 13.26 9.73 1.67
CA ALA A 99 12.56 10.62 0.73
C ALA A 99 12.60 12.07 1.22
N HIS A 100 12.46 13.04 0.33
CA HIS A 100 12.22 14.43 0.72
C HIS A 100 10.79 14.59 1.27
N VAL A 101 10.66 14.84 2.57
CA VAL A 101 9.38 15.02 3.27
C VAL A 101 9.41 16.33 4.08
N VAL A 102 8.36 17.14 3.97
CA VAL A 102 8.19 18.37 4.76
C VAL A 102 6.96 18.19 5.67
N PRO A 103 7.14 17.92 6.97
CA PRO A 103 6.05 17.53 7.88
C PRO A 103 4.86 18.48 7.88
N GLU A 104 5.09 19.79 7.75
CA GLU A 104 4.06 20.83 7.80
C GLU A 104 3.20 20.88 6.53
N LYS A 105 3.55 20.12 5.50
CA LYS A 105 2.84 20.06 4.22
C LYS A 105 2.07 18.76 4.01
N ILE A 106 2.29 17.75 4.83
CA ILE A 106 1.70 16.43 4.58
C ILE A 106 0.19 16.44 4.84
N ASP A 107 -0.54 15.74 3.97
CA ASP A 107 -1.93 15.38 4.19
C ASP A 107 -2.04 13.85 4.25
N LEU A 108 -2.82 13.32 5.19
CA LEU A 108 -3.01 11.89 5.36
C LEU A 108 -4.50 11.56 5.41
N PHE A 109 -4.89 10.61 4.57
CA PHE A 109 -6.25 10.12 4.44
C PHE A 109 -6.29 8.60 4.59
N PHE A 110 -7.41 8.11 5.11
CA PHE A 110 -7.80 6.71 5.06
C PHE A 110 -9.12 6.65 4.30
N ASP A 111 -9.15 5.95 3.19
CA ASP A 111 -10.20 6.03 2.16
C ASP A 111 -10.57 7.51 1.88
N ASP A 112 -11.81 7.91 2.21
CA ASP A 112 -12.35 9.25 2.01
C ASP A 112 -12.20 10.18 3.24
N GLN A 113 -11.66 9.68 4.35
CA GLN A 113 -11.53 10.43 5.60
C GLN A 113 -10.12 11.01 5.77
N ALA A 114 -10.03 12.34 5.80
CA ALA A 114 -8.81 13.04 6.22
C ALA A 114 -8.57 12.89 7.73
N LEU A 115 -7.33 12.60 8.13
CA LEU A 115 -6.91 12.58 9.54
C LEU A 115 -5.85 13.64 9.85
N VAL A 116 -5.01 13.97 8.87
CA VAL A 116 -3.99 15.02 8.97
C VAL A 116 -4.13 15.91 7.75
N LEU A 117 -4.13 17.23 7.95
CA LEU A 117 -4.01 18.21 6.88
C LEU A 117 -2.95 19.26 7.22
N LYS A 118 -2.06 19.57 6.28
CA LYS A 118 -0.95 20.53 6.44
C LYS A 118 -0.14 20.23 7.71
N GLY A 119 0.18 18.96 7.92
CA GLY A 119 0.90 18.47 9.10
C GLY A 119 0.16 18.57 10.43
N LYS A 120 -1.15 18.89 10.42
CA LYS A 120 -1.95 19.05 11.64
C LYS A 120 -3.02 17.96 11.73
N TRP A 121 -3.04 17.29 12.87
CA TRP A 121 -4.11 16.36 13.24
C TRP A 121 -5.46 17.08 13.32
N LEU A 122 -6.49 16.49 12.74
CA LEU A 122 -7.83 17.09 12.66
C LEU A 122 -8.70 16.88 13.91
N GLY A 123 -8.17 16.20 14.94
CA GLY A 123 -8.85 16.02 16.22
C GLY A 123 -9.66 14.73 16.32
N LEU A 124 -10.25 14.54 17.51
CA LEU A 124 -10.91 13.31 17.92
C LEU A 124 -12.06 12.87 17.00
N GLU A 125 -12.81 13.81 16.42
CA GLU A 125 -13.92 13.46 15.54
C GLU A 125 -13.45 12.84 14.22
N ALA A 126 -12.35 13.34 13.65
CA ALA A 126 -11.73 12.73 12.46
C ALA A 126 -11.14 11.35 12.81
N GLU A 127 -10.51 11.24 13.98
CA GLU A 127 -9.95 9.97 14.47
C GLU A 127 -11.02 8.90 14.67
N LYS A 128 -12.17 9.22 15.29
CA LYS A 128 -13.29 8.29 15.45
C LYS A 128 -13.83 7.77 14.12
N LYS A 129 -13.95 8.66 13.12
CA LYS A 129 -14.38 8.27 11.77
C LYS A 129 -13.36 7.36 11.11
N THR A 130 -12.07 7.71 11.23
CA THR A 130 -10.96 6.90 10.71
C THR A 130 -10.93 5.52 11.38
N ALA A 131 -11.16 5.44 12.69
CA ALA A 131 -11.23 4.18 13.42
C ALA A 131 -12.37 3.27 12.95
N GLN A 132 -13.47 3.80 12.40
CA GLN A 132 -14.48 2.95 11.76
C GLN A 132 -14.00 2.39 10.42
N ILE A 133 -13.21 3.15 9.66
CA ILE A 133 -12.59 2.67 8.41
C ILE A 133 -11.57 1.57 8.69
N MET A 134 -10.82 1.70 9.78
CA MET A 134 -9.82 0.70 10.19
C MET A 134 -10.40 -0.70 10.44
N LYS A 135 -11.72 -0.82 10.64
CA LYS A 135 -12.42 -2.11 10.79
C LYS A 135 -12.62 -2.88 9.49
N LYS A 136 -12.45 -2.24 8.33
CA LYS A 136 -12.56 -2.90 7.03
C LYS A 136 -11.38 -3.87 6.83
N ASP A 137 -11.62 -4.88 6.00
CA ASP A 137 -10.58 -5.82 5.58
C ASP A 137 -9.66 -5.18 4.53
N ASP A 138 -10.22 -4.34 3.65
CA ASP A 138 -9.47 -3.66 2.59
C ASP A 138 -9.50 -2.14 2.84
N ILE A 139 -8.33 -1.50 2.93
CA ILE A 139 -8.20 -0.06 3.24
C ILE A 139 -7.18 0.61 2.32
N THR A 140 -7.51 1.81 1.83
CA THR A 140 -6.52 2.68 1.16
C THR A 140 -6.04 3.75 2.12
N ILE A 141 -4.72 3.89 2.25
CA ILE A 141 -4.07 4.99 2.97
C ILE A 141 -3.42 5.87 1.91
N LEU A 142 -3.74 7.16 1.92
CA LEU A 142 -3.15 8.15 1.02
C LEU A 142 -2.34 9.16 1.82
N LEU A 143 -1.04 9.21 1.56
CA LEU A 143 -0.13 10.26 2.04
C LEU A 143 0.20 11.19 0.87
N ASP A 144 -0.24 12.45 0.96
CA ASP A 144 0.19 13.50 0.03
C ASP A 144 1.36 14.28 0.64
N LEU A 145 2.49 14.32 -0.06
CA LEU A 145 3.66 15.09 0.35
C LEU A 145 3.53 16.58 0.00
N ASN A 146 2.69 16.95 -0.99
CA ASN A 146 2.51 18.33 -1.44
C ASN A 146 3.83 19.05 -1.86
N LEU A 147 4.73 18.32 -2.54
CA LEU A 147 6.05 18.79 -3.01
C LEU A 147 6.25 18.71 -4.52
N GLY A 148 5.40 17.99 -5.24
CA GLY A 148 5.50 17.77 -6.69
C GLY A 148 4.30 17.00 -7.24
N ASN A 149 4.52 16.23 -8.31
CA ASN A 149 3.45 15.51 -9.01
C ASN A 149 3.69 13.99 -9.09
N GLU A 150 4.79 13.51 -8.52
CA GLU A 150 5.17 12.11 -8.62
C GLU A 150 4.40 11.28 -7.59
N THR A 151 4.05 10.05 -7.98
CA THR A 151 3.22 9.14 -7.20
C THR A 151 3.75 7.72 -7.32
N ASP A 152 3.71 6.98 -6.22
CA ASP A 152 3.98 5.55 -6.17
C ASP A 152 3.10 4.89 -5.10
N TYR A 153 2.98 3.57 -5.11
CA TYR A 153 2.14 2.83 -4.18
C TYR A 153 2.65 1.42 -3.89
N PHE A 154 2.28 0.91 -2.71
CA PHE A 154 2.54 -0.46 -2.30
C PHE A 154 1.26 -1.12 -1.77
N TRP A 155 1.12 -2.42 -2.05
CA TRP A 155 0.17 -3.29 -1.36
C TRP A 155 0.89 -4.07 -0.28
N PHE A 156 0.31 -4.12 0.91
CA PHE A 156 0.85 -4.86 2.04
C PHE A 156 -0.27 -5.33 2.97
N CYS A 157 0.05 -6.29 3.84
CA CYS A 157 -0.87 -6.74 4.89
C CYS A 157 -0.47 -6.19 6.25
N ASP A 158 -1.28 -6.46 7.26
CA ASP A 158 -0.99 -6.16 8.67
C ASP A 158 0.08 -7.10 9.29
N PHE A 159 0.35 -6.95 10.58
CA PHE A 159 1.24 -7.83 11.35
C PHE A 159 0.49 -8.27 12.61
N SER A 160 -0.08 -9.47 12.54
CA SER A 160 -0.84 -10.08 13.63
C SER A 160 0.01 -10.96 14.55
N GLU A 161 -0.57 -11.35 15.68
CA GLU A 161 -0.03 -12.38 16.56
C GLU A 161 0.05 -13.75 15.86
N ASN A 162 -0.87 -14.03 14.94
CA ASN A 162 -0.91 -15.30 14.22
C ASN A 162 0.29 -15.47 13.28
N TYR A 163 0.80 -14.38 12.69
CA TYR A 163 2.07 -14.40 11.95
C TYR A 163 3.21 -14.93 12.85
N VAL A 164 3.31 -14.42 14.09
CA VAL A 164 4.33 -14.86 15.05
C VAL A 164 4.13 -16.33 15.40
N LYS A 165 2.89 -16.74 15.66
CA LYS A 165 2.56 -18.12 16.00
C LYS A 165 2.96 -19.10 14.89
N ILE A 166 2.52 -18.84 13.66
CA ILE A 166 2.84 -19.67 12.48
C ILE A 166 4.34 -19.84 12.35
N ASN A 167 5.10 -18.74 12.42
CA ASN A 167 6.54 -18.76 12.16
C ASN A 167 7.39 -19.25 13.35
N ALA A 168 6.91 -19.12 14.58
CA ALA A 168 7.59 -19.62 15.77
C ALA A 168 7.36 -21.13 15.97
N GLU A 169 6.16 -21.63 15.68
CA GLU A 169 5.77 -23.02 15.92
C GLU A 169 6.09 -23.94 14.72
N TYR A 170 6.40 -23.40 13.52
CA TYR A 170 6.54 -24.17 12.27
C TYR A 170 7.54 -25.35 12.32
N ARG A 171 8.56 -25.28 13.18
CA ARG A 171 9.60 -26.31 13.31
C ARG A 171 9.67 -26.92 14.72
N SER A 172 8.63 -26.73 15.53
CA SER A 172 8.52 -27.26 16.90
C SER A 172 7.89 -28.63 16.93
#